data_AF-A0A1B9J3E4-F1
#
_entry.id   AF-A0A1B9J3E4-F1
#
_cell.length_a   1.000
_cell.length_b   1.000
_cell.length_c   1.000
_cell.angle_alpha   90.00
_cell.angle_beta   90.00
_cell.angle_gamma   90.00
#
_symmetry.space_group_name_H-M   'P 1'
#
loop_
_entity.id
_entity.type
_entity.pdbx_description
1 polymer ?
#
loop_
_entity_poly.entity_id
_entity_poly.type
_entity_poly.pdbx_seq_one_letter_code
_entity_poly.pdbx_strand_id
1 'polypeptide(L)'
;MSLLSFQEFLNGLDETLDPSPSPPPPLLRPRKPSPKFPEDVLSTIFDVFTSFDFHNLKIAVQVNSFLYNRYQPKLYRYISLKSNNVGDFQLHATLNLATSDTGLPPRRNRDRFLNLCHSITHLEIDDEEASQQIVQVLVSKDLRSSQTLFRKVEYLILRNGFLGFLQKIDYHAFDGSLHSKRVVQLLGRYLKPKHLCVENLRAYDKKNPKSPEIWKLEILKSHWNLDSMTFHHDIGSTRIIFTGVPLQKFFLAYLAGASPSVLMPSTEDNIGNDQTRVQIHQDSPDHTVGISVDLQRRIRGQDVMVFEDRSMGECVCCSSSRSRLEDVISIRR
;
A
#
# COMPACT_ATOMS: atom_id res chain seq x y z
N MET A 1 -10.22 -30.36 24.80
CA MET A 1 -8.94 -30.74 24.16
C MET A 1 -7.86 -29.84 24.73
N SER A 2 -6.91 -30.43 25.44
CA SER A 2 -5.85 -29.73 26.19
C SER A 2 -4.72 -29.32 25.23
N LEU A 3 -4.32 -28.05 25.26
CA LEU A 3 -3.15 -27.57 24.54
C LEU A 3 -1.90 -27.97 25.33
N LEU A 4 -1.08 -28.85 24.76
CA LEU A 4 0.25 -29.16 25.25
C LEU A 4 1.05 -27.85 25.41
N SER A 5 1.76 -27.74 26.53
CA SER A 5 2.60 -26.57 26.77
C SER A 5 3.82 -26.63 25.83
N PHE A 6 4.26 -25.48 25.33
CA PHE A 6 5.44 -25.35 24.46
C PHE A 6 6.71 -25.94 25.10
N GLN A 7 6.73 -26.05 26.44
CA GLN A 7 7.80 -26.66 27.21
C GLN A 7 7.87 -28.20 27.01
N GLU A 8 6.73 -28.88 26.91
CA GLU A 8 6.66 -30.33 26.69
C GLU A 8 7.06 -30.72 25.26
N PHE A 9 6.83 -29.84 24.29
CA PHE A 9 7.30 -30.02 22.91
C PHE A 9 8.83 -29.97 22.80
N LEU A 10 9.47 -29.09 23.59
CA LEU A 10 10.94 -28.97 23.60
C LEU A 10 11.62 -30.14 24.33
N ASN A 11 10.99 -30.67 25.37
CA ASN A 11 11.53 -31.82 26.11
C ASN A 11 11.41 -33.15 25.33
N GLY A 12 10.53 -33.22 24.32
CA GLY A 12 10.36 -34.41 23.47
C GLY A 12 11.39 -34.55 22.34
N LEU A 13 12.35 -33.62 22.21
CA LEU A 13 13.36 -33.64 21.14
C LEU A 13 14.72 -34.22 21.58
N ASP A 14 14.88 -34.62 22.84
CA ASP A 14 16.20 -34.95 23.41
C ASP A 14 16.39 -36.42 23.85
N GLU A 15 15.45 -37.31 23.54
CA GLU A 15 15.59 -38.75 23.82
C GLU A 15 15.55 -39.60 22.55
N THR A 16 16.61 -39.52 21.75
CA THR A 16 17.14 -40.67 21.01
C THR A 16 18.44 -40.21 20.40
N LEU A 17 19.55 -40.74 20.91
CA LEU A 17 20.81 -41.05 20.21
C LEU A 17 21.89 -41.25 21.28
N ASP A 18 22.07 -42.49 21.72
CA ASP A 18 23.29 -42.92 22.39
C ASP A 18 24.51 -42.61 21.49
N PRO A 19 25.53 -41.88 21.95
CA PRO A 19 26.71 -41.62 21.15
C PRO A 19 27.67 -42.80 21.27
N SER A 20 27.81 -43.57 20.19
CA SER A 20 29.01 -44.38 19.96
C SER A 20 30.23 -43.45 19.88
N PRO A 21 31.41 -43.82 20.44
CA PRO A 21 32.55 -42.91 20.48
C PRO A 21 33.12 -42.68 19.07
N SER A 22 32.83 -41.51 18.51
CA SER A 22 33.43 -41.02 17.28
C SER A 22 34.80 -40.38 17.58
N PRO A 23 35.76 -40.45 16.65
CA PRO A 23 37.08 -39.85 16.84
C PRO A 23 36.95 -38.33 16.99
N PRO A 24 37.86 -37.67 17.73
CA PRO A 24 37.76 -36.24 18.02
C PRO A 24 37.68 -35.43 16.72
N PRO A 25 36.80 -34.42 16.65
CA PRO A 25 36.67 -33.59 15.47
C PRO A 25 38.00 -32.86 15.22
N PRO A 26 38.45 -32.75 13.96
CA PRO A 26 39.67 -32.01 13.65
C PRO A 26 39.51 -30.57 14.12
N LEU A 27 40.51 -30.07 14.86
CA LEU A 27 40.60 -28.67 15.27
C LEU A 27 40.38 -27.76 14.06
N LEU A 28 39.23 -27.08 14.03
CA LEU A 28 38.89 -26.08 13.02
C LEU A 28 39.97 -25.01 13.04
N ARG A 29 40.85 -25.03 12.02
CA ARG A 29 41.78 -23.92 11.77
C ARG A 29 40.95 -22.63 11.71
N PRO A 30 41.42 -21.52 12.32
CA PRO A 30 40.72 -20.24 12.21
C PRO A 30 40.60 -19.90 10.72
N ARG A 31 39.37 -19.89 10.20
CA ARG A 31 39.09 -19.43 8.84
C ARG A 31 39.64 -18.01 8.74
N LYS A 32 40.59 -17.80 7.82
CA LYS A 32 41.04 -16.45 7.47
C LYS A 32 39.80 -15.61 7.19
N PRO A 33 39.65 -14.41 7.79
CA PRO A 33 38.50 -13.57 7.52
C PRO A 33 38.45 -13.31 6.01
N SER A 34 37.32 -13.66 5.40
CA SER A 34 37.07 -13.33 4.00
C SER A 34 37.33 -11.83 3.79
N PRO A 35 37.94 -11.42 2.66
CA PRO A 35 38.20 -10.02 2.39
C PRO A 35 36.90 -9.24 2.52
N LYS A 36 36.85 -8.29 3.47
CA LYS A 36 35.72 -7.39 3.65
C LYS A 36 35.91 -6.24 2.69
N PHE A 37 34.95 -6.01 1.81
CA PHE A 37 34.90 -4.75 1.07
C PHE A 37 34.79 -3.59 2.07
N PRO A 38 35.45 -2.45 1.80
CA PRO A 38 35.25 -1.23 2.57
C PRO A 38 33.76 -0.83 2.61
N GLU A 39 33.28 -0.43 3.78
CA GLU A 39 31.85 -0.13 4.03
C GLU A 39 31.34 1.07 3.21
N ASP A 40 32.20 2.03 2.90
CA ASP A 40 31.97 3.18 2.01
C ASP A 40 31.76 2.75 0.55
N VAL A 41 32.57 1.82 0.04
CA VAL A 41 32.41 1.26 -1.31
C VAL A 41 31.15 0.42 -1.39
N LEU A 42 30.90 -0.43 -0.39
CA LEU A 42 29.67 -1.23 -0.28
C LEU A 42 28.43 -0.35 -0.24
N SER A 43 28.41 0.69 0.62
CA SER A 43 27.26 1.58 0.71
C SER A 43 27.02 2.37 -0.56
N THR A 44 28.07 2.79 -1.29
CA THR A 44 27.91 3.46 -2.59
C THR A 44 27.28 2.54 -3.63
N ILE A 45 27.77 1.29 -3.75
CA ILE A 45 27.21 0.30 -4.67
C ILE A 45 25.76 -0.03 -4.30
N PHE A 46 25.49 -0.30 -3.02
CA PHE A 46 24.16 -0.68 -2.57
C PHE A 46 23.19 0.50 -2.53
N ASP A 47 23.64 1.74 -2.37
CA ASP A 47 22.75 2.91 -2.49
C ASP A 47 22.24 3.04 -3.93
N VAL A 48 23.09 2.82 -4.93
CA VAL A 48 22.70 2.74 -6.34
C VAL A 48 21.79 1.53 -6.55
N PHE A 49 22.23 0.32 -6.17
CA PHE A 49 21.51 -0.93 -6.38
C PHE A 49 20.11 -0.96 -5.75
N THR A 50 19.97 -0.44 -4.53
CA THR A 50 18.70 -0.40 -3.78
C THR A 50 17.80 0.78 -4.12
N SER A 51 18.33 1.79 -4.83
CA SER A 51 17.51 2.94 -5.29
C SER A 51 16.53 2.57 -6.39
N PHE A 52 16.79 1.48 -7.13
CA PHE A 52 16.01 1.10 -8.30
C PHE A 52 14.96 0.04 -8.00
N ASP A 53 15.12 -0.77 -6.95
CA ASP A 53 14.30 -1.98 -6.75
C ASP A 53 14.19 -2.37 -5.26
N PHE A 54 12.95 -2.67 -4.81
CA PHE A 54 12.68 -3.17 -3.47
C PHE A 54 13.21 -4.59 -3.24
N HIS A 55 13.25 -5.43 -4.27
CA HIS A 55 13.89 -6.74 -4.23
C HIS A 55 15.39 -6.59 -3.90
N ASN A 56 16.06 -5.64 -4.55
CA ASN A 56 17.46 -5.32 -4.25
C ASN A 56 17.64 -4.81 -2.82
N LEU A 57 16.68 -4.06 -2.29
CA LEU A 57 16.66 -3.65 -0.88
C LEU A 57 16.54 -4.84 0.08
N LYS A 58 15.73 -5.87 -0.26
CA LYS A 58 15.65 -7.12 0.50
C LYS A 58 16.95 -7.90 0.47
N ILE A 59 17.58 -8.00 -0.70
CA ILE A 59 18.90 -8.64 -0.84
C ILE A 59 19.92 -7.89 0.02
N ALA A 60 19.95 -6.55 -0.07
CA ALA A 60 20.92 -5.72 0.63
C ALA A 60 20.93 -5.96 2.15
N VAL A 61 19.77 -6.11 2.77
CA VAL A 61 19.68 -6.36 4.22
C VAL A 61 20.11 -7.76 4.64
N GLN A 62 20.17 -8.72 3.70
CA GLN A 62 20.59 -10.09 3.99
C GLN A 62 22.10 -10.29 3.85
N VAL A 63 22.81 -9.35 3.21
CA VAL A 63 24.25 -9.48 2.90
C VAL A 63 25.11 -9.43 4.17
N ASN A 64 24.92 -8.41 5.01
CA ASN A 64 25.66 -8.27 6.28
C ASN A 64 24.94 -7.31 7.26
N SER A 65 25.41 -7.27 8.50
CA SER A 65 24.83 -6.43 9.56
C SER A 65 24.95 -4.93 9.31
N PHE A 66 25.99 -4.46 8.62
CA PHE A 66 26.15 -3.05 8.25
C PHE A 66 25.05 -2.61 7.28
N LEU A 67 24.85 -3.34 6.19
CA LEU A 67 23.81 -3.07 5.19
C LEU A 67 22.40 -3.29 5.77
N TYR A 68 22.22 -4.30 6.62
CA TYR A 68 20.98 -4.48 7.39
C TYR A 68 20.64 -3.21 8.16
N ASN A 69 21.57 -2.70 8.98
CA ASN A 69 21.32 -1.51 9.80
C ASN A 69 21.04 -0.26 8.96
N ARG A 70 21.70 -0.12 7.81
CA ARG A 70 21.52 1.00 6.88
C ARG A 70 20.17 0.97 6.16
N TYR A 71 19.75 -0.19 5.67
CA TYR A 71 18.60 -0.33 4.75
C TYR A 71 17.32 -0.86 5.40
N GLN A 72 17.39 -1.49 6.57
CA GLN A 72 16.20 -1.90 7.33
C GLN A 72 15.14 -0.79 7.47
N PRO A 73 15.46 0.50 7.67
CA PRO A 73 14.42 1.52 7.84
C PRO A 73 13.69 1.82 6.52
N LYS A 74 14.29 1.49 5.37
CA LYS A 74 13.68 1.67 4.05
C LYS A 74 12.79 0.48 3.68
N LEU A 75 13.07 -0.73 4.18
CA LEU A 75 12.29 -1.93 3.86
C LEU A 75 10.84 -1.83 4.29
N TYR A 76 10.60 -1.22 5.44
CA TYR A 76 9.26 -1.15 6.03
C TYR A 76 8.49 0.11 5.62
N ARG A 77 9.03 0.88 4.67
CA ARG A 77 8.35 2.06 4.12
C ARG A 77 7.14 1.69 3.26
N TYR A 78 7.16 0.52 2.63
CA TYR A 78 6.09 0.02 1.79
C TYR A 78 5.50 -1.25 2.41
N ILE A 79 4.18 -1.26 2.60
CA ILE A 79 3.43 -2.42 3.07
C ILE A 79 2.20 -2.62 2.17
N SER A 80 1.99 -3.87 1.75
CA SER A 80 0.74 -4.34 1.12
C SER A 80 0.02 -5.27 2.08
N LEU A 81 -1.24 -4.93 2.36
CA LEU A 81 -2.14 -5.71 3.19
C LEU A 81 -3.24 -6.31 2.32
N LYS A 82 -3.39 -7.63 2.43
CA LYS A 82 -4.35 -8.47 1.71
C LYS A 82 -4.88 -9.56 2.63
N SER A 83 -5.97 -10.20 2.25
CA SER A 83 -6.63 -11.32 2.96
C SER A 83 -5.65 -12.31 3.62
N ASN A 84 -4.58 -12.69 2.95
CA ASN A 84 -3.64 -13.70 3.47
C ASN A 84 -2.64 -13.22 4.53
N ASN A 85 -2.47 -11.91 4.75
CA ASN A 85 -1.48 -11.36 5.70
C ASN A 85 -2.05 -10.34 6.68
N VAL A 86 -3.27 -9.85 6.45
CA VAL A 86 -3.87 -8.84 7.32
C VAL A 86 -4.19 -9.39 8.71
N GLY A 87 -4.47 -10.69 8.82
CA GLY A 87 -4.67 -11.36 10.12
C GLY A 87 -3.43 -11.29 11.02
N ASP A 88 -2.22 -11.41 10.45
CA ASP A 88 -0.97 -11.26 11.19
C ASP A 88 -0.80 -9.81 11.68
N PHE A 89 -1.14 -8.83 10.85
CA PHE A 89 -1.16 -7.43 11.26
C PHE A 89 -2.13 -7.18 12.43
N GLN A 90 -3.35 -7.71 12.34
CA GLN A 90 -4.36 -7.58 13.40
C GLN A 90 -3.89 -8.24 14.70
N LEU A 91 -3.31 -9.43 14.61
CA LEU A 91 -2.74 -10.14 15.75
C LEU A 91 -1.60 -9.33 16.40
N HIS A 92 -0.66 -8.83 15.61
CA HIS A 92 0.45 -8.01 16.11
C HIS A 92 -0.02 -6.69 16.72
N ALA A 93 -1.03 -6.04 16.13
CA ALA A 93 -1.62 -4.84 16.71
C ALA A 93 -2.25 -5.15 18.07
N THR A 94 -2.98 -6.26 18.18
CA THR A 94 -3.61 -6.69 19.43
C THR A 94 -2.58 -7.00 20.51
N LEU A 95 -1.59 -7.84 20.20
CA LEU A 95 -0.54 -8.24 21.14
C LEU A 95 0.31 -7.06 21.65
N ASN A 96 0.54 -6.04 20.83
CA ASN A 96 1.44 -4.94 21.18
C ASN A 96 0.73 -3.69 21.71
N LEU A 97 -0.58 -3.53 21.45
CA LEU A 97 -1.32 -2.31 21.79
C LEU A 97 -2.44 -2.52 22.80
N ALA A 98 -2.80 -3.76 23.14
CA ALA A 98 -3.88 -4.05 24.09
C ALA A 98 -3.71 -3.29 25.41
N THR A 99 -4.83 -2.77 25.92
CA THR A 99 -4.89 -1.95 27.13
C THR A 99 -4.90 -2.76 28.43
N SER A 100 -5.20 -4.07 28.38
CA SER A 100 -5.48 -4.90 29.56
C SER A 100 -4.32 -5.02 30.56
N ASP A 101 -4.66 -5.01 31.84
CA ASP A 101 -3.75 -4.98 32.99
C ASP A 101 -3.01 -6.30 33.28
N THR A 102 -3.43 -7.42 32.70
CA THR A 102 -2.77 -8.71 32.86
C THR A 102 -1.69 -8.90 31.82
N GLY A 103 -0.48 -8.46 32.15
CA GLY A 103 0.73 -8.70 31.34
C GLY A 103 0.86 -7.72 30.17
N LEU A 104 1.10 -6.45 30.48
CA LEU A 104 1.47 -5.46 29.46
C LEU A 104 2.62 -6.02 28.60
N PRO A 105 2.54 -5.95 27.26
CA PRO A 105 3.65 -6.35 26.41
C PRO A 105 4.90 -5.56 26.84
N PRO A 106 6.10 -6.14 26.76
CA PRO A 106 7.33 -5.43 27.06
C PRO A 106 7.32 -4.10 26.31
N ARG A 107 7.50 -2.97 27.01
CA ARG A 107 7.44 -1.62 26.43
C ARG A 107 8.23 -1.52 25.12
N ARG A 108 9.37 -2.23 25.06
CA ARG A 108 10.22 -2.39 23.89
C ARG A 108 9.50 -2.95 22.65
N ASN A 109 8.63 -3.96 22.80
CA ASN A 109 7.90 -4.58 21.69
C ASN A 109 6.83 -3.64 21.14
N ARG A 110 6.09 -2.97 22.04
CA ARG A 110 5.16 -1.91 21.67
C ARG A 110 5.85 -0.79 20.93
N ASP A 111 6.96 -0.27 21.46
CA ASP A 111 7.70 0.82 20.85
C ASP A 111 8.25 0.42 19.47
N ARG A 112 8.72 -0.83 19.31
CA ARG A 112 9.14 -1.38 18.02
C ARG A 112 7.99 -1.46 17.02
N PHE A 113 6.84 -1.97 17.43
CA PHE A 113 5.67 -2.08 16.57
C PHE A 113 5.18 -0.69 16.13
N LEU A 114 5.07 0.26 17.06
CA LEU A 114 4.71 1.64 16.72
C LEU A 114 5.74 2.30 15.81
N ASN A 115 7.03 2.09 16.04
CA ASN A 115 8.09 2.61 15.17
C ASN A 115 8.01 2.01 13.76
N LEU A 116 7.70 0.72 13.66
CA LEU A 116 7.44 0.06 12.39
C LEU A 116 6.25 0.71 11.67
N CYS A 117 5.09 0.79 12.31
CA CYS A 117 3.90 1.41 11.70
C CYS A 117 4.16 2.87 11.30
N HIS A 118 4.86 3.64 12.14
CA HIS A 118 5.26 5.01 11.84
C HIS A 118 6.41 5.14 10.82
N SER A 119 7.00 4.04 10.35
CA SER A 119 7.97 4.05 9.25
C SER A 119 7.30 3.84 7.89
N ILE A 120 6.07 3.33 7.87
CA ILE A 120 5.28 3.10 6.66
C ILE A 120 4.91 4.46 6.05
N THR A 121 5.26 4.61 4.78
CA THR A 121 4.96 5.78 3.94
C THR A 121 4.07 5.41 2.77
N HIS A 122 4.12 4.16 2.32
CA HIS A 122 3.29 3.59 1.26
C HIS A 122 2.48 2.44 1.84
N LEU A 123 1.16 2.62 1.85
CA LEU A 123 0.21 1.60 2.28
C LEU A 123 -0.60 1.16 1.08
N GLU A 124 -0.60 -0.13 0.81
CA GLU A 124 -1.40 -0.75 -0.23
C GLU A 124 -2.49 -1.62 0.41
N ILE A 125 -3.72 -1.43 -0.04
CA ILE A 125 -4.91 -2.17 0.39
C ILE A 125 -5.44 -2.95 -0.80
N ASP A 126 -5.31 -4.28 -0.73
CA ASP A 126 -5.57 -5.13 -1.87
C ASP A 126 -7.06 -5.46 -2.04
N ASP A 127 -7.74 -5.77 -0.95
CA ASP A 127 -9.07 -6.39 -0.94
C ASP A 127 -9.98 -5.95 0.23
N GLU A 128 -11.21 -6.46 0.21
CA GLU A 128 -12.24 -6.20 1.22
C GLU A 128 -11.79 -6.59 2.63
N GLU A 129 -11.27 -7.81 2.80
CA GLU A 129 -10.89 -8.36 4.10
C GLU A 129 -9.77 -7.53 4.73
N ALA A 130 -8.76 -7.17 3.94
CA ALA A 130 -7.69 -6.29 4.37
C ALA A 130 -8.23 -4.96 4.89
N SER A 131 -9.11 -4.32 4.10
CA SER A 131 -9.68 -3.02 4.47
C SER A 131 -10.52 -3.07 5.75
N GLN A 132 -11.32 -4.13 5.93
CA GLN A 132 -12.16 -4.32 7.12
C GLN A 132 -11.32 -4.53 8.38
N GLN A 133 -10.32 -5.41 8.32
CA GLN A 133 -9.45 -5.68 9.47
C GLN A 133 -8.57 -4.49 9.84
N ILE A 134 -8.05 -3.74 8.86
CA ILE A 134 -7.35 -2.46 9.11
C ILE A 134 -8.27 -1.52 9.88
N VAL A 135 -9.50 -1.34 9.41
CA VAL A 135 -10.48 -0.47 10.07
C VAL A 135 -10.77 -0.93 11.49
N GLN A 136 -10.98 -2.24 11.71
CA GLN A 136 -11.22 -2.80 13.05
C GLN A 136 -10.09 -2.44 14.02
N VAL A 137 -8.83 -2.55 13.59
CA VAL A 137 -7.67 -2.14 14.40
C VAL A 137 -7.72 -0.64 14.68
N LEU A 138 -7.92 0.19 13.65
CA LEU A 138 -7.89 1.66 13.77
C LEU A 138 -8.99 2.23 14.67
N VAL A 139 -10.17 1.61 14.69
CA VAL A 139 -11.31 2.05 15.53
C VAL A 139 -11.32 1.44 16.93
N SER A 140 -10.50 0.43 17.17
CA SER A 140 -10.53 -0.30 18.44
C SER A 140 -10.18 0.62 19.61
N LYS A 141 -11.07 0.67 20.60
CA LYS A 141 -10.89 1.41 21.86
C LYS A 141 -9.94 0.69 22.82
N ASP A 142 -9.78 -0.62 22.64
CA ASP A 142 -8.97 -1.49 23.48
C ASP A 142 -7.49 -1.49 23.06
N LEU A 143 -7.17 -0.82 21.94
CA LEU A 143 -5.82 -0.72 21.40
C LEU A 143 -5.29 0.72 21.58
N ARG A 144 -4.24 0.87 22.39
CA ARG A 144 -3.59 2.17 22.62
C ARG A 144 -2.95 2.67 21.33
N SER A 145 -3.18 3.94 21.01
CA SER A 145 -2.55 4.61 19.85
C SER A 145 -2.85 3.96 18.49
N SER A 146 -3.90 3.13 18.39
CA SER A 146 -4.31 2.48 17.14
C SER A 146 -4.63 3.48 16.04
N GLN A 147 -5.32 4.57 16.40
CA GLN A 147 -5.73 5.64 15.50
C GLN A 147 -4.56 6.38 14.82
N THR A 148 -3.33 6.24 15.35
CA THR A 148 -2.14 6.92 14.83
C THR A 148 -1.17 5.99 14.11
N LEU A 149 -1.49 4.70 13.97
CA LEU A 149 -0.55 3.70 13.42
C LEU A 149 0.00 4.11 12.06
N PHE A 150 -0.85 4.60 11.17
CA PHE A 150 -0.48 4.99 9.81
C PHE A 150 -0.29 6.50 9.64
N ARG A 151 0.06 7.24 10.70
CA ARG A 151 0.19 8.72 10.65
C ARG A 151 1.22 9.26 9.65
N LYS A 152 2.17 8.41 9.19
CA LYS A 152 3.20 8.78 8.21
C LYS A 152 2.93 8.24 6.80
N VAL A 153 1.78 7.60 6.58
CA VAL A 153 1.41 7.17 5.23
C VAL A 153 1.20 8.40 4.37
N GLU A 154 2.04 8.56 3.36
CA GLU A 154 1.97 9.61 2.35
C GLU A 154 1.28 9.10 1.08
N TYR A 155 1.42 7.81 0.78
CA TYR A 155 0.90 7.17 -0.43
C TYR A 155 -0.07 6.05 -0.04
N LEU A 156 -1.32 6.17 -0.47
CA LEU A 156 -2.31 5.10 -0.34
C LEU A 156 -2.59 4.49 -1.71
N ILE A 157 -2.38 3.19 -1.86
CA ILE A 157 -2.60 2.45 -3.10
C ILE A 157 -3.81 1.53 -2.91
N LEU A 158 -4.82 1.69 -3.74
CA LEU A 158 -6.06 0.92 -3.74
C LEU A 158 -6.08 0.00 -4.96
N ARG A 159 -6.02 -1.31 -4.72
CA ARG A 159 -6.01 -2.31 -5.79
C ARG A 159 -7.40 -2.71 -6.24
N ASN A 160 -7.44 -3.48 -7.31
CA ASN A 160 -8.66 -3.97 -7.96
C ASN A 160 -9.62 -4.70 -7.01
N GLY A 161 -9.11 -5.49 -6.05
CA GLY A 161 -9.95 -6.20 -5.08
C GLY A 161 -10.74 -5.24 -4.19
N PHE A 162 -10.08 -4.20 -3.66
CA PHE A 162 -10.72 -3.14 -2.88
C PHE A 162 -11.69 -2.31 -3.74
N LEU A 163 -11.33 -1.99 -4.98
CA LEU A 163 -12.23 -1.26 -5.88
C LEU A 163 -13.48 -2.08 -6.24
N GLY A 164 -13.35 -3.41 -6.39
CA GLY A 164 -14.48 -4.33 -6.53
C GLY A 164 -15.39 -4.32 -5.30
N PHE A 165 -14.83 -4.22 -4.10
CA PHE A 165 -15.59 -4.02 -2.87
C PHE A 165 -16.38 -2.70 -2.87
N LEU A 166 -15.78 -1.61 -3.36
CA LEU A 166 -16.48 -0.32 -3.46
C LEU A 166 -17.64 -0.33 -4.46
N GLN A 167 -17.62 -1.21 -5.47
CA GLN A 167 -18.69 -1.32 -6.46
C GLN A 167 -19.99 -1.92 -5.89
N LYS A 168 -19.92 -2.66 -4.78
CA LYS A 168 -21.08 -3.28 -4.13
C LYS A 168 -22.05 -2.22 -3.62
N ILE A 169 -23.36 -2.39 -3.81
CA ILE A 169 -24.34 -1.49 -3.18
C ILE A 169 -24.46 -1.86 -1.70
N ASP A 170 -24.34 -0.88 -0.81
CA ASP A 170 -24.57 -1.10 0.62
C ASP A 170 -26.08 -1.23 0.86
N TYR A 171 -26.60 -2.45 0.88
CA TYR A 171 -27.95 -2.70 1.40
C TYR A 171 -27.95 -2.42 2.90
N HIS A 172 -29.09 -1.99 3.46
CA HIS A 172 -29.25 -1.67 4.88
C HIS A 172 -28.96 -2.89 5.76
N ALA A 173 -27.68 -3.11 6.06
CA ALA A 173 -27.21 -4.18 6.91
C ALA A 173 -27.36 -3.72 8.36
N PHE A 174 -28.39 -4.24 9.03
CA PHE A 174 -28.63 -4.05 10.46
C PHE A 174 -27.71 -4.94 11.33
N ASP A 175 -26.76 -5.66 10.73
CA ASP A 175 -26.00 -6.74 11.37
C ASP A 175 -24.66 -6.31 11.98
N GLY A 176 -24.37 -4.99 12.02
CA GLY A 176 -23.11 -4.48 12.57
C GLY A 176 -21.87 -4.81 11.73
N SER A 177 -22.03 -5.40 10.54
CA SER A 177 -20.93 -5.67 9.61
C SER A 177 -20.34 -4.37 9.05
N LEU A 178 -19.02 -4.39 8.79
CA LEU A 178 -18.32 -3.28 8.15
C LEU A 178 -18.56 -3.30 6.65
N HIS A 179 -19.72 -2.80 6.23
CA HIS A 179 -20.04 -2.59 4.83
C HIS A 179 -19.15 -1.50 4.20
N SER A 180 -19.05 -1.50 2.87
CA SER A 180 -18.08 -0.69 2.12
C SER A 180 -18.16 0.82 2.38
N LYS A 181 -19.36 1.40 2.46
CA LYS A 181 -19.52 2.82 2.85
C LYS A 181 -18.96 3.10 4.25
N ARG A 182 -19.16 2.20 5.21
CA ARG A 182 -18.64 2.39 6.57
C ARG A 182 -17.13 2.26 6.61
N VAL A 183 -16.56 1.30 5.88
CA VAL A 183 -15.12 1.13 5.74
C VAL A 183 -14.48 2.39 5.18
N VAL A 184 -14.99 2.95 4.07
CA VAL A 184 -14.39 4.17 3.49
C VAL A 184 -14.51 5.40 4.39
N GLN A 185 -15.61 5.55 5.13
CA GLN A 185 -15.74 6.64 6.12
C GLN A 185 -14.69 6.53 7.23
N LEU A 186 -14.42 5.31 7.70
CA LEU A 186 -13.46 5.08 8.76
C LEU A 186 -12.03 5.20 8.25
N LEU A 187 -11.71 4.61 7.09
CA LEU A 187 -10.41 4.83 6.44
C LEU A 187 -10.17 6.32 6.18
N GLY A 188 -11.17 7.05 5.67
CA GLY A 188 -11.10 8.49 5.43
C GLY A 188 -10.82 9.32 6.69
N ARG A 189 -11.30 8.86 7.84
CA ARG A 189 -11.08 9.51 9.13
C ARG A 189 -9.65 9.30 9.66
N TYR A 190 -9.12 8.10 9.54
CA TYR A 190 -7.87 7.70 10.21
C TYR A 190 -6.64 7.72 9.30
N LEU A 191 -6.82 7.51 8.00
CA LEU A 191 -5.78 7.73 7.00
C LEU A 191 -5.86 9.16 6.49
N LYS A 192 -4.72 9.78 6.23
CA LYS A 192 -4.61 11.12 5.63
C LYS A 192 -3.39 11.17 4.69
N PRO A 193 -3.39 10.34 3.63
CA PRO A 193 -2.30 10.35 2.67
C PRO A 193 -2.25 11.69 1.92
N LYS A 194 -1.10 11.99 1.34
CA LYS A 194 -0.93 13.10 0.38
C LYS A 194 -1.22 12.66 -1.04
N HIS A 195 -1.01 11.39 -1.35
CA HIS A 195 -1.17 10.84 -2.68
C HIS A 195 -2.08 9.60 -2.63
N LEU A 196 -3.06 9.57 -3.52
CA LEU A 196 -3.96 8.43 -3.69
C LEU A 196 -3.73 7.78 -5.04
N CYS A 197 -3.48 6.47 -5.06
CA CYS A 197 -3.31 5.69 -6.26
C CYS A 197 -4.40 4.64 -6.37
N VAL A 198 -5.08 4.65 -7.51
CA VAL A 198 -6.19 3.78 -7.84
C VAL A 198 -5.75 2.91 -9.00
N GLU A 199 -5.82 1.60 -8.83
CA GLU A 199 -5.35 0.68 -9.86
C GLU A 199 -6.22 0.76 -11.13
N ASN A 200 -7.53 0.53 -11.00
CA ASN A 200 -8.47 0.61 -12.11
C ASN A 200 -9.87 1.03 -11.65
N LEU A 201 -10.33 2.20 -12.09
CA LEU A 201 -11.67 2.68 -11.84
C LEU A 201 -12.65 2.15 -12.91
N ARG A 202 -13.18 0.94 -12.73
CA ARG A 202 -14.05 0.19 -13.67
C ARG A 202 -13.42 -0.05 -15.06
N ALA A 203 -13.55 -1.29 -15.54
CA ALA A 203 -13.07 -1.71 -16.86
C ALA A 203 -13.99 -1.35 -18.05
N TYR A 204 -15.11 -0.64 -17.84
CA TYR A 204 -16.11 -0.38 -18.88
C TYR A 204 -15.96 1.01 -19.52
N ASP A 205 -16.33 1.11 -20.80
CA ASP A 205 -16.10 2.30 -21.64
C ASP A 205 -16.71 3.61 -21.13
N LYS A 206 -17.89 3.55 -20.49
CA LYS A 206 -18.61 4.73 -19.98
C LYS A 206 -18.76 4.65 -18.47
N LYS A 207 -17.96 5.45 -17.76
CA LYS A 207 -18.01 5.55 -16.29
C LYS A 207 -19.15 6.49 -15.91
N ASN A 208 -20.05 6.02 -15.04
CA ASN A 208 -21.16 6.83 -14.54
C ASN A 208 -20.74 7.48 -13.21
N PRO A 209 -20.67 8.82 -13.10
CA PRO A 209 -20.32 9.52 -11.85
C PRO A 209 -21.16 9.09 -10.63
N LYS A 210 -22.39 8.61 -10.86
CA LYS A 210 -23.30 8.14 -9.80
C LYS A 210 -22.98 6.72 -9.31
N SER A 211 -21.91 6.09 -9.79
CA SER A 211 -21.58 4.73 -9.42
C SER A 211 -21.12 4.61 -7.96
N PRO A 212 -21.43 3.47 -7.28
CA PRO A 212 -21.01 3.18 -5.91
C PRO A 212 -19.56 3.52 -5.59
N GLU A 213 -18.64 3.08 -6.44
CA GLU A 213 -17.22 3.25 -6.19
C GLU A 213 -16.73 4.70 -6.34
N ILE A 214 -17.36 5.52 -7.21
CA ILE A 214 -16.98 6.93 -7.38
C ILE A 214 -17.40 7.74 -6.16
N TRP A 215 -18.67 7.66 -5.73
CA TRP A 215 -19.11 8.43 -4.57
C TRP A 215 -18.47 7.91 -3.27
N LYS A 216 -18.11 6.62 -3.17
CA LYS A 216 -17.34 6.11 -2.02
C LYS A 216 -15.91 6.61 -2.00
N LEU A 217 -15.27 6.77 -3.15
CA LEU A 217 -13.96 7.41 -3.23
C LEU A 217 -14.05 8.89 -2.85
N GLU A 218 -15.11 9.60 -3.25
CA GLU A 218 -15.38 10.97 -2.78
C GLU A 218 -15.54 11.04 -1.25
N ILE A 219 -16.29 10.11 -0.64
CA ILE A 219 -16.40 9.99 0.82
C ILE A 219 -15.04 9.69 1.46
N LEU A 220 -14.27 8.76 0.90
CA LEU A 220 -12.98 8.35 1.42
C LEU A 220 -12.04 9.55 1.56
N LYS A 221 -12.03 10.43 0.56
CA LYS A 221 -11.11 11.58 0.50
C LYS A 221 -11.68 12.90 1.03
N SER A 222 -12.92 12.94 1.53
CA SER A 222 -13.66 14.20 1.76
C SER A 222 -12.96 15.21 2.68
N HIS A 223 -12.03 14.76 3.52
CA HIS A 223 -11.26 15.59 4.46
C HIS A 223 -9.74 15.45 4.29
N TRP A 224 -9.31 14.93 3.14
CA TRP A 224 -7.90 14.79 2.81
C TRP A 224 -7.40 16.02 2.07
N ASN A 225 -6.20 16.47 2.40
CA ASN A 225 -5.49 17.47 1.61
C ASN A 225 -4.56 16.72 0.63
N LEU A 226 -5.16 16.18 -0.42
CA LEU A 226 -4.42 15.42 -1.43
C LEU A 226 -3.62 16.36 -2.33
N ASP A 227 -2.35 16.05 -2.53
CA ASP A 227 -1.50 16.68 -3.53
C ASP A 227 -1.77 16.10 -4.92
N SER A 228 -2.06 14.79 -5.00
CA SER A 228 -2.36 14.14 -6.27
C SER A 228 -3.18 12.86 -6.18
N MET A 229 -3.88 12.52 -7.26
CA MET A 229 -4.51 11.23 -7.47
C MET A 229 -4.00 10.59 -8.78
N THR A 230 -3.68 9.30 -8.79
CA THR A 230 -3.19 8.59 -9.98
C THR A 230 -4.05 7.37 -10.28
N PHE A 231 -4.33 7.13 -11.56
CA PHE A 231 -5.06 5.97 -12.08
C PHE A 231 -4.14 5.17 -13.00
N HIS A 232 -3.77 3.94 -12.60
CA HIS A 232 -2.67 3.19 -13.23
C HIS A 232 -3.02 2.36 -14.46
N HIS A 233 -4.24 1.83 -14.48
CA HIS A 233 -4.76 1.02 -15.57
C HIS A 233 -6.14 1.55 -15.90
N ASP A 234 -6.20 2.85 -16.21
CA ASP A 234 -7.47 3.45 -16.53
C ASP A 234 -7.94 2.98 -17.90
N ILE A 235 -9.11 2.36 -17.92
CA ILE A 235 -9.72 1.79 -19.12
C ILE A 235 -10.94 2.64 -19.53
N GLY A 236 -11.32 2.55 -20.80
CA GLY A 236 -12.51 3.18 -21.36
C GLY A 236 -12.26 4.56 -21.94
N SER A 237 -13.32 5.25 -22.39
CA SER A 237 -13.22 6.61 -22.93
C SER A 237 -13.46 7.68 -21.87
N THR A 238 -14.09 7.36 -20.74
CA THR A 238 -14.36 8.35 -19.68
C THR A 238 -13.26 8.39 -18.61
N ARG A 239 -12.80 9.60 -18.27
CA ARG A 239 -11.91 9.88 -17.12
C ARG A 239 -12.70 10.65 -16.07
N ILE A 240 -12.76 10.12 -14.85
CA ILE A 240 -13.48 10.76 -13.75
C ILE A 240 -12.54 11.70 -13.02
N ILE A 241 -12.92 12.98 -12.97
CA ILE A 241 -12.20 14.05 -12.29
C ILE A 241 -12.79 14.23 -10.90
N PHE A 242 -12.01 13.86 -9.90
CA PHE A 242 -12.39 13.96 -8.49
C PHE A 242 -12.29 15.41 -7.96
N THR A 243 -13.09 15.76 -6.96
CA THR A 243 -13.11 17.12 -6.37
C THR A 243 -11.91 17.35 -5.45
N GLY A 244 -11.44 18.60 -5.30
CA GLY A 244 -10.41 18.95 -4.31
C GLY A 244 -9.06 18.24 -4.50
N VAL A 245 -8.72 17.83 -5.73
CA VAL A 245 -7.42 17.23 -6.07
C VAL A 245 -6.70 18.13 -7.09
N PRO A 246 -5.54 18.73 -6.73
CA PRO A 246 -4.81 19.64 -7.61
C PRO A 246 -4.20 18.98 -8.85
N LEU A 247 -3.83 17.69 -8.77
CA LEU A 247 -3.20 16.95 -9.86
C LEU A 247 -3.82 15.56 -10.00
N GLN A 248 -4.35 15.25 -11.19
CA GLN A 248 -4.90 13.94 -11.50
C GLN A 248 -4.18 13.33 -12.71
N LYS A 249 -3.55 12.18 -12.51
CA LYS A 249 -2.77 11.48 -13.55
C LYS A 249 -3.48 10.21 -14.00
N PHE A 250 -3.57 9.98 -15.30
CA PHE A 250 -4.18 8.80 -15.91
C PHE A 250 -3.17 8.07 -16.77
N PHE A 251 -2.89 6.81 -16.47
CA PHE A 251 -2.08 5.91 -17.29
C PHE A 251 -3.03 4.96 -18.02
N LEU A 252 -3.08 5.11 -19.35
CA LEU A 252 -4.06 4.40 -20.17
C LEU A 252 -3.56 3.00 -20.54
N ALA A 253 -4.36 1.98 -20.26
CA ALA A 253 -4.09 0.61 -20.67
C ALA A 253 -4.38 0.43 -22.18
N TYR A 254 -3.51 -0.30 -22.90
CA TYR A 254 -3.61 -0.55 -24.34
C TYR A 254 -4.96 -1.22 -24.69
N LEU A 255 -5.90 -0.46 -25.23
CA LEU A 255 -6.97 -1.01 -26.05
C LEU A 255 -6.86 -0.35 -27.41
N ALA A 256 -6.72 -1.20 -28.43
CA ALA A 256 -6.47 -0.82 -29.80
C ALA A 256 -7.56 0.13 -30.32
N GLY A 257 -7.16 1.38 -30.56
CA GLY A 257 -7.99 2.44 -31.12
C GLY A 257 -7.82 3.74 -30.35
N ALA A 258 -7.41 4.80 -31.05
CA ALA A 258 -7.38 6.17 -30.52
C ALA A 258 -8.82 6.65 -30.26
N SER A 259 -9.45 6.16 -29.19
CA SER A 259 -10.74 6.67 -28.75
C SER A 259 -10.50 7.93 -27.94
N PRO A 260 -11.22 9.03 -28.24
CA PRO A 260 -11.08 10.27 -27.47
C PRO A 260 -11.39 10.02 -25.99
N SER A 261 -10.59 10.59 -25.10
CA SER A 261 -10.94 10.63 -23.68
C SER A 261 -11.94 11.76 -23.43
N VAL A 262 -12.95 11.52 -22.60
CA VAL A 262 -13.85 12.54 -22.09
C VAL A 262 -13.64 12.69 -20.60
N LEU A 263 -13.27 13.89 -20.15
CA LEU A 263 -13.21 14.23 -18.74
C LEU A 263 -14.63 14.47 -18.23
N MET A 264 -15.03 13.80 -17.15
CA MET A 264 -16.31 13.97 -16.48
C MET A 264 -16.10 14.20 -14.98
N PRO A 265 -16.90 15.06 -14.32
CA PRO A 265 -16.75 15.28 -12.89
C PRO A 265 -17.26 14.07 -12.10
N SER A 266 -16.65 13.81 -10.94
CA SER A 266 -17.11 12.79 -9.99
C SER A 266 -18.43 13.17 -9.29
N THR A 267 -18.74 14.46 -9.21
CA THR A 267 -19.94 15.02 -8.59
C THR A 267 -20.60 16.04 -9.51
N GLU A 268 -21.92 16.14 -9.45
CA GLU A 268 -22.66 17.19 -10.18
C GLU A 268 -22.46 18.58 -9.54
N ASP A 269 -22.05 18.62 -8.27
CA ASP A 269 -21.89 19.86 -7.53
C ASP A 269 -20.63 20.64 -7.94
N ASN A 270 -20.80 21.94 -8.19
CA ASN A 270 -19.76 22.93 -8.48
C ASN A 270 -18.94 23.29 -7.21
N ILE A 271 -18.50 22.29 -6.44
CA ILE A 271 -17.76 22.51 -5.20
C ILE A 271 -16.27 22.67 -5.56
N GLY A 272 -15.83 23.92 -5.70
CA GLY A 272 -14.42 24.31 -5.61
C GLY A 272 -13.88 25.08 -6.82
N ASN A 273 -13.33 26.26 -6.55
CA ASN A 273 -12.55 27.11 -7.47
C ASN A 273 -11.09 26.62 -7.62
N ASP A 274 -10.81 25.37 -7.30
CA ASP A 274 -9.45 24.85 -7.31
C ASP A 274 -9.10 24.44 -8.74
N GLN A 275 -8.05 25.07 -9.28
CA GLN A 275 -7.48 24.69 -10.58
C GLN A 275 -6.93 23.26 -10.47
N THR A 276 -7.63 22.31 -11.10
CA THR A 276 -7.16 20.92 -11.24
C THR A 276 -6.36 20.80 -12.53
N ARG A 277 -5.12 20.31 -12.42
CA ARG A 277 -4.31 19.88 -13.56
C ARG A 277 -4.53 18.40 -13.85
N VAL A 278 -4.60 18.06 -15.12
CA VAL A 278 -4.81 16.69 -15.60
C VAL A 278 -3.65 16.27 -16.48
N GLN A 279 -3.09 15.09 -16.21
CA GLN A 279 -2.04 14.47 -17.02
C GLN A 279 -2.55 13.14 -17.56
N ILE A 280 -2.44 12.93 -18.87
CA ILE A 280 -2.81 11.68 -19.53
C ILE A 280 -1.57 11.09 -20.20
N HIS A 281 -1.21 9.90 -19.77
CA HIS A 281 -0.03 9.15 -20.20
C HIS A 281 -0.45 7.97 -21.08
N GLN A 282 0.03 7.92 -22.32
CA GLN A 282 -0.37 6.92 -23.32
C GLN A 282 0.67 6.73 -24.44
N ASP A 283 0.35 5.87 -25.41
CA ASP A 283 1.25 5.49 -26.52
C ASP A 283 0.92 6.14 -27.87
N SER A 284 -0.16 6.93 -27.97
CA SER A 284 -0.61 7.48 -29.25
C SER A 284 -0.55 9.01 -29.25
N PRO A 285 0.11 9.63 -30.24
CA PRO A 285 0.21 11.09 -30.36
C PRO A 285 -1.13 11.75 -30.77
N ASP A 286 -2.03 11.02 -31.43
CA ASP A 286 -3.28 11.57 -31.99
C ASP A 286 -4.48 11.53 -31.01
N HIS A 287 -4.21 11.37 -29.71
CA HIS A 287 -5.27 11.29 -28.73
C HIS A 287 -5.88 12.65 -28.43
N THR A 288 -7.19 12.73 -28.58
CA THR A 288 -7.96 13.93 -28.25
C THR A 288 -8.64 13.79 -26.90
N VAL A 289 -8.75 14.91 -26.18
CA VAL A 289 -9.37 14.98 -24.86
C VAL A 289 -10.50 15.99 -24.90
N GLY A 290 -11.73 15.51 -24.76
CA GLY A 290 -12.92 16.34 -24.55
C GLY A 290 -13.10 16.67 -23.07
N ILE A 291 -13.50 17.90 -22.77
CA ILE A 291 -13.86 18.35 -21.42
C ILE A 291 -15.39 18.48 -21.38
N SER A 292 -16.06 17.74 -20.50
CA SER A 292 -17.52 17.88 -20.34
C SER A 292 -17.89 19.32 -19.96
N VAL A 293 -19.08 19.77 -20.37
CA VAL A 293 -19.57 21.13 -20.11
C VAL A 293 -19.50 21.47 -18.62
N ASP A 294 -19.82 20.50 -17.76
CA ASP A 294 -19.80 20.65 -16.31
C ASP A 294 -18.40 20.91 -15.73
N LEU A 295 -17.33 20.49 -16.43
CA LEU A 295 -15.94 20.70 -16.02
C LEU A 295 -15.29 21.94 -16.63
N GLN A 296 -15.88 22.55 -17.66
CA GLN A 296 -15.26 23.69 -18.37
C GLN A 296 -14.99 24.91 -17.47
N ARG A 297 -15.69 25.01 -16.32
CA ARG A 297 -15.44 26.06 -15.32
C ARG A 297 -14.23 25.77 -14.42
N ARG A 298 -13.84 24.50 -14.28
CA ARG A 298 -12.80 24.01 -13.34
C ARG A 298 -11.50 23.64 -14.04
N ILE A 299 -11.58 23.15 -15.27
CA ILE A 299 -10.46 22.68 -16.07
C ILE A 299 -10.56 23.32 -17.44
N ARG A 300 -9.52 24.06 -17.82
CA ARG A 300 -9.35 24.61 -19.17
C ARG A 300 -8.47 23.67 -19.99
N GLY A 301 -8.48 23.84 -21.32
CA GLY A 301 -7.64 23.04 -22.21
C GLY A 301 -6.15 23.06 -21.85
N GLN A 302 -5.63 24.21 -21.40
CA GLN A 302 -4.24 24.38 -20.95
C GLN A 302 -3.90 23.60 -19.66
N ASP A 303 -4.90 23.21 -18.87
CA ASP A 303 -4.71 22.46 -17.63
C ASP A 303 -4.61 20.94 -17.89
N VAL A 304 -4.83 20.52 -19.14
CA VAL A 304 -4.73 19.14 -19.61
C VAL A 304 -3.44 18.96 -20.40
N MET A 305 -2.56 18.07 -19.94
CA MET A 305 -1.34 17.69 -20.62
C MET A 305 -1.41 16.23 -21.04
N VAL A 306 -1.00 15.95 -22.27
CA VAL A 306 -0.95 14.61 -22.85
C VAL A 306 0.51 14.27 -23.11
N PHE A 307 0.94 13.12 -22.59
CA PHE A 307 2.31 12.63 -22.69
C PHE A 307 2.34 11.30 -23.45
N GLU A 308 3.26 11.20 -24.39
CA GLU A 308 3.61 9.97 -25.09
C GLU A 308 4.67 9.20 -24.28
N ASP A 309 4.28 8.71 -23.10
CA ASP A 309 5.08 7.80 -22.29
C ASP A 309 4.15 7.00 -21.36
N ARG A 310 4.24 5.67 -21.44
CA ARG A 310 3.52 4.74 -20.56
C ARG A 310 4.20 4.49 -19.23
N SER A 311 5.41 5.03 -19.04
CA SER A 311 6.23 4.60 -17.93
C SER A 311 5.56 4.98 -16.61
N MET A 312 5.16 3.94 -15.87
CA MET A 312 4.72 4.01 -14.47
C MET A 312 5.72 4.73 -13.55
N GLY A 313 6.93 5.03 -14.04
CA GLY A 313 7.96 5.80 -13.36
C GLY A 313 7.63 7.22 -13.03
N GLU A 314 6.63 7.79 -13.69
CA GLU A 314 6.15 9.13 -13.37
C GLU A 314 4.98 9.12 -12.38
N CYS A 315 4.44 7.95 -12.05
CA CYS A 315 3.49 7.85 -10.95
C CYS A 315 4.25 8.05 -9.64
N VAL A 316 3.81 9.01 -8.84
CA VAL A 316 4.41 9.33 -7.55
C VAL A 316 4.34 8.16 -6.56
N CYS A 317 3.34 7.28 -6.68
CA CYS A 317 3.26 6.05 -5.88
C CYS A 317 4.15 4.93 -6.42
N CYS A 318 4.52 4.95 -7.70
CA CYS A 318 5.28 3.89 -8.37
C CYS A 318 6.72 4.24 -8.70
N SER A 319 7.12 5.51 -8.68
CA SER A 319 8.51 5.94 -8.75
C SER A 319 9.28 5.52 -7.50
N SER A 320 8.62 5.48 -6.35
CA SER A 320 9.12 4.96 -5.07
C SER A 320 8.83 3.47 -4.84
N SER A 321 7.94 2.85 -5.62
CA SER A 321 7.67 1.40 -5.61
C SER A 321 8.04 0.70 -6.93
N ARG A 322 9.03 1.24 -7.65
CA ARG A 322 9.40 0.87 -9.04
C ARG A 322 10.10 -0.48 -9.18
N SER A 323 9.58 -1.48 -8.49
CA SER A 323 9.75 -2.90 -8.75
C SER A 323 8.35 -3.51 -8.89
N ARG A 324 7.74 -3.40 -10.07
CA ARG A 324 6.47 -4.09 -10.33
C ARG A 324 6.74 -5.56 -10.68
N LEU A 325 6.19 -6.42 -9.82
CA LEU A 325 5.47 -7.65 -10.15
C LEU A 325 6.24 -8.72 -10.94
N GLU A 326 6.93 -9.58 -10.19
CA GLU A 326 6.75 -11.03 -10.18
C GLU A 326 7.47 -11.57 -8.93
N ASP A 327 6.72 -11.76 -7.84
CA ASP A 327 6.95 -12.81 -6.84
C ASP A 327 6.04 -12.59 -5.62
N VAL A 328 4.97 -13.38 -5.61
CA VAL A 328 4.13 -13.62 -4.44
C VAL A 328 4.99 -14.38 -3.42
N ILE A 329 5.45 -13.70 -2.38
CA ILE A 329 5.92 -14.40 -1.17
C ILE A 329 4.81 -14.38 -0.13
N SER A 330 4.12 -15.51 -0.08
CA SER A 330 3.43 -16.02 1.10
C SER A 330 4.42 -16.03 2.27
N ILE A 331 4.00 -15.46 3.40
CA ILE A 331 4.66 -15.72 4.69
C ILE A 331 4.36 -17.20 5.01
N ARG A 332 5.20 -18.11 4.51
CA ARG A 332 5.24 -19.49 5.00
C ARG A 332 6.25 -19.57 6.12
N ARG A 333 5.79 -20.15 7.23
CA ARG A 333 6.61 -20.64 8.34
C ARG A 333 7.57 -21.72 7.87
#